data_AF-A0A3D1ZKE5-F1
#
_entry.id   AF-A0A3D1ZKE5-F1
#
_cell.length_a   1.000
_cell.length_b   1.000
_cell.length_c   1.000
_cell.angle_alpha   90.00
_cell.angle_beta   90.00
_cell.angle_gamma   90.00
#
_symmetry.space_group_name_H-M   'P 1'
#
loop_
_entity.id
_entity.type
_entity.pdbx_description
1 polymer ?
#
loop_
_entity_poly.entity_id
_entity_poly.type
_entity_poly.pdbx_seq_one_letter_code
_entity_poly.pdbx_strand_id
1 'polypeptide(L)' 'VDIVDTGKTLVANGLEPVDFIADISSRLVVNKASMKVKYDQLKPLTDLIASAVGNH' A
#
# COMPACT_ATOMS: atom_id res chain seq x y z
N VAL A 1 10.48 -12.55 11.47
CA VAL A 1 10.36 -11.55 10.38
C VAL A 1 8.96 -10.99 10.47
N ASP A 2 8.83 -9.68 10.61
CA ASP A 2 7.57 -9.00 10.85
C ASP A 2 7.56 -7.62 10.18
N ILE A 3 6.38 -7.04 9.97
CA ILE A 3 6.23 -5.68 9.43
C ILE A 3 6.21 -4.70 10.60
N VAL A 4 7.03 -3.66 10.50
CA VAL A 4 7.08 -2.58 11.49
C VAL A 4 6.97 -1.24 10.79
N ASP A 5 6.29 -0.29 11.45
CA ASP A 5 6.17 1.10 10.98
C ASP A 5 7.34 1.93 11.54
N THR A 6 7.09 2.79 12.53
CA THR A 6 8.16 3.61 13.17
C THR A 6 9.09 2.85 14.13
N GLY A 7 8.93 1.53 14.27
CA GLY A 7 9.72 0.70 15.20
C GLY A 7 9.38 0.88 16.69
N LYS A 8 8.46 1.80 17.06
CA LYS A 8 8.05 2.03 18.46
C LYS A 8 7.61 0.76 19.19
N THR A 9 6.92 -0.13 18.48
CA THR A 9 6.45 -1.41 19.04
C THR A 9 7.61 -2.33 19.43
N LEU A 10 8.70 -2.35 18.66
CA LEU A 10 9.89 -3.14 18.99
C LEU A 10 10.56 -2.59 20.26
N VAL A 11 10.77 -1.26 20.30
CA VAL A 11 11.40 -0.58 21.45
C VAL A 11 10.62 -0.81 22.74
N ALA A 12 9.28 -0.73 22.71
CA ALA A 12 8.44 -0.97 23.88
C ALA A 12 8.58 -2.39 24.45
N ASN A 13 9.04 -3.35 23.64
CA ASN A 13 9.28 -4.73 24.03
C ASN A 13 10.77 -5.05 24.26
N GLY A 14 11.65 -4.04 24.24
CA GLY A 14 13.09 -4.23 24.37
C GLY A 14 13.71 -4.97 23.18
N LEU A 15 13.10 -4.88 22.00
CA LEU A 15 13.57 -5.51 20.77
C LEU A 15 14.23 -4.48 19.85
N GLU A 16 15.21 -4.93 19.07
CA GLU A 16 15.88 -4.13 18.04
C GLU A 16 15.74 -4.79 16.64
N PRO A 17 15.64 -4.01 15.55
CA PRO A 17 15.63 -4.56 14.20
C PRO A 17 16.99 -5.19 13.88
N VAL A 18 16.98 -6.46 13.43
CA VAL A 18 18.22 -7.19 13.09
C VAL A 18 18.65 -6.92 11.65
N ASP A 19 17.70 -6.91 10.72
CA ASP A 19 17.96 -6.68 9.30
C ASP A 19 16.73 -6.07 8.62
N PHE A 20 16.96 -5.21 7.63
CA PHE A 20 15.90 -4.62 6.82
C PHE A 20 15.72 -5.43 5.54
N ILE A 21 14.49 -5.88 5.29
CA ILE A 21 14.18 -6.73 4.14
C ILE A 21 13.70 -5.88 2.96
N ALA A 22 12.67 -5.08 3.15
CA ALA A 22 12.09 -4.26 2.10
C ALA A 22 11.11 -3.21 2.66
N ASP A 23 10.95 -2.12 1.91
CA ASP A 23 9.85 -1.18 2.11
C ASP A 23 8.54 -1.79 1.62
N ILE A 24 7.45 -1.43 2.29
CA ILE A 24 6.10 -1.82 1.89
C ILE A 24 5.25 -0.60 1.53
N SER A 25 4.30 -0.80 0.62
CA SER A 25 3.34 0.22 0.23
C SER A 25 1.96 -0.41 0.06
N SER A 26 0.92 0.30 0.47
CA SER A 26 -0.44 -0.02 0.05
C SER A 26 -0.57 0.09 -1.47
N ARG A 27 -1.29 -0.84 -2.10
CA ARG A 27 -1.54 -0.84 -3.55
C ARG A 27 -3.02 -1.03 -3.82
N LEU A 28 -3.56 -0.28 -4.79
CA LEU A 28 -4.90 -0.51 -5.31
C LEU A 28 -4.88 -1.72 -6.26
N VAL A 29 -5.60 -2.78 -5.90
CA VAL A 29 -5.72 -4.00 -6.72
C VAL A 29 -7.13 -4.10 -7.27
N VAL A 30 -7.26 -4.29 -8.59
CA VAL A 30 -8.55 -4.43 -9.26
C VAL A 30 -8.61 -5.73 -10.05
N ASN A 31 -9.75 -6.40 -10.03
CA ASN A 31 -9.98 -7.59 -10.84
C ASN A 31 -9.89 -7.26 -12.34
N LYS A 32 -9.07 -8.02 -13.09
CA LYS A 32 -8.81 -7.79 -14.52
C LYS A 32 -10.07 -7.91 -15.40
N ALA A 33 -10.93 -8.89 -15.13
CA ALA A 33 -12.16 -9.07 -15.91
C ALA A 33 -13.14 -7.92 -15.65
N SER A 34 -13.22 -7.46 -14.40
CA SER A 34 -14.04 -6.30 -14.02
C SER A 34 -13.52 -5.02 -14.65
N MET A 35 -12.20 -4.77 -14.70
CA MET A 35 -11.64 -3.61 -15.42
C MET A 35 -11.96 -3.63 -16.92
N LYS A 36 -12.06 -4.81 -17.54
CA LYS A 36 -12.41 -4.91 -18.96
C LYS A 36 -13.88 -4.60 -19.21
N VAL A 37 -14.78 -5.14 -18.39
CA VAL A 37 -16.24 -5.03 -18.60
C VAL A 37 -16.80 -3.70 -18.07
N LYS A 38 -16.23 -3.17 -16.98
CA LYS A 38 -16.69 -1.96 -16.29
C LYS A 38 -15.70 -0.80 -16.41
N TYR A 39 -14.95 -0.75 -17.52
CA TYR A 39 -13.87 0.22 -17.71
C TYR A 39 -14.34 1.66 -17.45
N ASP A 40 -15.44 2.08 -18.06
CA ASP A 40 -15.94 3.46 -17.97
C ASP A 40 -16.36 3.86 -16.55
N GLN A 41 -16.76 2.89 -15.72
CA GLN A 41 -17.14 3.13 -14.32
C GLN A 41 -15.92 3.13 -13.39
N LEU A 42 -14.96 2.24 -13.65
CA LEU A 42 -13.81 2.04 -12.76
C LEU A 42 -12.66 3.00 -13.06
N LYS A 43 -12.48 3.41 -14.31
CA LYS A 43 -11.41 4.31 -14.74
C LYS A 43 -11.44 5.66 -14.00
N PRO A 44 -12.59 6.35 -13.87
CA PRO A 44 -12.64 7.61 -13.10
C PRO A 44 -12.24 7.42 -11.63
N LEU A 45 -12.61 6.27 -11.02
CA LEU A 45 -12.25 5.98 -9.64
C LEU A 45 -10.74 5.74 -9.47
N THR A 46 -10.14 4.94 -10.36
CA THR A 46 -8.69 4.70 -10.32
C THR A 46 -7.91 5.99 -10.52
N ASP A 47 -8.38 6.85 -11.43
CA ASP A 47 -7.74 8.14 -11.74
C ASP A 47 -7.88 9.11 -10.56
N LEU A 48 -9.04 9.14 -9.90
CA LEU A 48 -9.27 9.96 -8.71
C LEU A 48 -8.34 9.56 -7.56
N ILE A 49 -8.24 8.26 -7.28
CA ILE A 49 -7.34 7.74 -6.24
C ILE A 49 -5.89 8.07 -6.61
N ALA A 50 -5.48 7.85 -7.85
CA ALA A 50 -4.13 8.16 -8.32
C ALA A 50 -3.78 9.66 -8.16
N SER A 51 -4.71 10.55 -8.50
CA SER A 51 -4.55 11.99 -8.31
C SER A 51 -4.46 12.38 -6.83
N ALA A 52 -5.29 11.79 -5.97
CA ALA A 52 -5.29 12.07 -4.54
C ALA A 52 -3.99 11.66 -3.84
N VAL A 53 -3.33 10.60 -4.30
CA VAL A 53 -2.07 10.10 -3.73
C VAL A 53 -0.81 10.60 -4.44
N GLY A 54 -0.94 11.17 -5.64
CA GLY A 54 0.17 11.64 -6.48
C GLY A 54 0.84 12.95 -6.04
N ASN A 55 0.40 13.54 -4.93
CA ASN A 55 0.96 14.76 -4.32
C ASN A 55 1.87 14.46 -3.12
N HIS A 56 2.55 13.31 -3.11
CA HIS A 56 3.54 12.93 -2.10
C HIS A 56 4.95 12.90 -2.68
#